data_AF-A0A6I1VWB7-F1
#
_entry.id   AF-A0A6I1VWB7-F1
#
_cell.length_a   1.000
_cell.length_b   1.000
_cell.length_c   1.000
_cell.angle_alpha   90.00
_cell.angle_beta   90.00
_cell.angle_gamma   90.00
#
_symmetry.space_group_name_H-M   'P 1'
#
loop_
_entity.id
_entity.type
_entity.pdbx_description
1 polymer ?
#
loop_
_entity_poly.entity_id
_entity_poly.type
_entity_poly.pdbx_seq_one_letter_code
_entity_poly.pdbx_strand_id
1 'polypeptide(L)'
;VKGELTGDDMTVVLLLPSDDVPLAERAAALGEWCQGFLAGFGLNYRDNALSEEGKEVLQDLAAIAQVQDALEESDDGESDYMEVMEYLRVAPLLLF
;
A
#
# COMPACT_ATOMS: atom_id res chain seq x y z
N VAL A 1 1.11 -30.12 -0.85
CA VAL A 1 1.86 -28.88 -1.10
C VAL A 1 1.23 -27.99 -2.18
N LYS A 2 0.72 -28.52 -3.31
CA LYS A 2 0.10 -27.69 -4.37
C LYS A 2 -1.26 -27.04 -4.03
N GLY A 3 -1.84 -27.38 -2.87
CA GLY A 3 -3.16 -26.88 -2.42
C GLY A 3 -3.10 -25.76 -1.39
N GLU A 4 -1.90 -25.31 -0.99
CA GLU A 4 -1.73 -24.23 0.00
C GLU A 4 -1.57 -22.84 -0.65
N LEU A 5 -1.42 -22.79 -1.97
CA LEU A 5 -1.27 -21.54 -2.75
C LEU A 5 -2.54 -21.19 -3.57
N THR A 6 -3.64 -21.92 -3.34
CA THR A 6 -4.94 -21.74 -4.04
C THR A 6 -6.07 -21.45 -3.05
N GLY A 7 -5.74 -20.92 -1.86
CA GLY A 7 -6.76 -20.45 -0.94
C GLY A 7 -7.27 -19.08 -1.39
N ASP A 8 -8.59 -18.86 -1.25
CA ASP A 8 -9.21 -17.52 -1.34
C ASP A 8 -8.62 -16.51 -0.34
N ASP A 9 -7.81 -16.99 0.63
CA ASP A 9 -7.15 -16.18 1.66
C ASP A 9 -5.75 -15.70 1.22
N MET A 10 -5.65 -14.98 0.08
CA MET A 10 -4.43 -14.23 -0.22
C MET A 10 -4.41 -12.92 0.57
N THR A 11 -3.44 -12.78 1.49
CA THR A 11 -3.24 -11.55 2.27
C THR A 11 -1.98 -10.83 1.81
N VAL A 12 -2.07 -9.51 1.59
CA VAL A 12 -0.89 -8.67 1.41
C VAL A 12 -0.22 -8.48 2.77
N VAL A 13 1.05 -8.85 2.86
CA VAL A 13 1.89 -8.55 4.02
C VAL A 13 2.80 -7.38 3.65
N LEU A 14 2.57 -6.23 4.28
CA LEU A 14 3.41 -5.05 4.13
C LEU A 14 4.71 -5.27 4.93
N LEU A 15 5.85 -5.12 4.27
CA LEU A 15 7.16 -5.19 4.90
C LEU A 15 7.58 -3.77 5.30
N LEU A 16 7.06 -3.31 6.44
CA LEU A 16 7.29 -1.97 6.98
C LEU A 16 8.12 -2.03 8.26
N PRO A 17 8.77 -0.92 8.65
CA PRO A 17 9.44 -0.84 9.95
C PRO A 17 8.43 -1.01 11.11
N SER A 18 8.92 -1.47 12.26
CA SER A 18 8.12 -1.61 13.49
C SER A 18 7.78 -0.26 14.12
N ASP A 19 6.86 -0.27 15.08
CA ASP A 19 6.32 0.89 15.80
C ASP A 19 7.34 1.59 16.72
N ASP A 20 8.51 1.00 16.95
CA ASP A 20 9.64 1.61 17.66
C ASP A 20 10.47 2.59 16.80
N VAL A 21 10.24 2.60 15.48
CA VAL A 21 10.87 3.52 14.52
C VAL A 21 10.07 4.82 14.44
N PRO A 22 10.71 6.01 14.32
CA PRO A 22 9.99 7.28 14.21
C PRO A 22 8.93 7.30 13.10
N LEU A 23 7.80 7.97 13.36
CA LEU A 23 6.66 8.04 12.44
C LEU A 23 7.06 8.50 11.03
N ALA A 24 7.91 9.53 10.94
CA ALA A 24 8.39 10.04 9.65
C ALA A 24 9.14 8.99 8.82
N GLU A 25 9.97 8.15 9.46
CA GLU A 25 10.69 7.08 8.77
C GLU A 25 9.73 5.95 8.32
N ARG A 26 8.74 5.61 9.16
CA ARG A 26 7.69 4.65 8.79
C ARG A 26 6.82 5.14 7.64
N ALA A 27 6.48 6.44 7.64
CA ALA A 27 5.71 7.10 6.60
C ALA A 27 6.47 7.13 5.26
N ALA A 28 7.78 7.41 5.30
CA ALA A 28 8.64 7.32 4.13
C ALA A 28 8.67 5.89 3.55
N ALA A 29 8.87 4.87 4.40
CA ALA A 29 8.87 3.47 3.98
C ALA A 29 7.52 3.02 3.38
N LEU A 30 6.41 3.52 3.91
CA LEU A 30 5.06 3.30 3.35
C LEU A 30 4.95 3.89 1.94
N GLY A 31 5.44 5.11 1.75
CA GLY A 31 5.49 5.77 0.45
C GLY A 31 6.34 5.00 -0.55
N GLU A 32 7.53 4.55 -0.14
CA GLU A 32 8.42 3.71 -0.96
C GLU A 32 7.76 2.38 -1.37
N TRP A 33 7.01 1.74 -0.46
CA TRP A 33 6.25 0.54 -0.78
C TRP A 33 5.24 0.80 -1.90
N CYS A 34 4.47 1.89 -1.80
CA CYS A 34 3.52 2.30 -2.84
C CYS A 34 4.21 2.59 -4.17
N GLN A 35 5.36 3.28 -4.16
CA GLN A 35 6.16 3.55 -5.37
C GLN A 35 6.62 2.24 -6.02
N GLY A 36 7.13 1.29 -5.23
CA GLY A 36 7.56 -0.03 -5.71
C GLY A 36 6.40 -0.83 -6.31
N PHE A 37 5.25 -0.85 -5.64
CA PHE A 37 4.05 -1.51 -6.14
C PHE A 37 3.60 -0.92 -7.48
N LEU A 38 3.44 0.41 -7.57
CA LEU A 38 3.02 1.11 -8.78
C LEU A 38 3.99 0.89 -9.95
N ALA A 39 5.29 0.95 -9.69
CA ALA A 39 6.31 0.69 -10.70
C ALA A 39 6.21 -0.75 -11.23
N GLY A 40 6.09 -1.74 -10.34
CA GLY A 40 5.92 -3.14 -10.71
C GLY A 40 4.62 -3.38 -11.48
N PHE A 41 3.51 -2.78 -11.03
CA PHE A 41 2.21 -2.87 -11.67
C PHE A 41 2.27 -2.32 -13.10
N GLY A 42 2.78 -1.09 -13.28
CA GLY A 42 2.87 -0.43 -14.60
C GLY A 42 3.76 -1.16 -15.61
N LEU A 43 4.77 -1.91 -15.16
CA LEU A 43 5.62 -2.72 -16.05
C LEU A 43 4.91 -3.98 -16.58
N ASN A 44 4.00 -4.56 -15.78
CA ASN A 44 3.35 -5.84 -16.08
C ASN A 44 1.91 -5.68 -16.60
N TYR A 45 1.25 -4.57 -16.30
CA TYR A 45 -0.11 -4.29 -16.75
C TYR A 45 -0.11 -3.81 -18.20
N ARG A 46 -0.15 -4.75 -19.15
CA ARG A 46 0.02 -4.41 -20.57
C ARG A 46 -1.22 -4.37 -21.44
N ASP A 47 -2.34 -5.04 -21.10
CA ASP A 47 -3.43 -5.17 -22.09
C ASP A 47 -4.86 -5.30 -21.53
N ASN A 48 -5.06 -5.19 -20.21
CA ASN A 48 -6.41 -5.19 -19.63
C ASN A 48 -6.91 -3.76 -19.40
N ALA A 49 -8.23 -3.56 -19.44
CA ALA A 49 -8.84 -2.32 -18.98
C ALA A 49 -9.10 -2.41 -17.47
N LEU A 50 -8.66 -1.40 -16.72
CA LEU A 50 -8.97 -1.31 -15.28
C LEU A 50 -10.44 -0.96 -15.09
N SER A 51 -11.06 -1.56 -14.07
CA SER A 51 -12.32 -1.03 -13.51
C SER A 51 -12.10 0.40 -13.00
N GLU A 52 -13.18 1.16 -12.83
CA GLU A 52 -13.08 2.48 -12.19
C GLU A 52 -12.50 2.39 -10.78
N GLU A 53 -12.94 1.39 -10.00
CA GLU A 53 -12.40 1.07 -8.68
C GLU A 53 -10.90 0.76 -8.71
N GLY A 54 -10.43 0.00 -9.70
CA GLY A 54 -9.00 -0.28 -9.87
C GLY A 54 -8.20 0.98 -10.22
N LYS A 55 -8.78 1.94 -10.94
CA LYS A 55 -8.13 3.23 -11.21
C LYS A 55 -8.06 4.10 -9.96
N GLU A 56 -9.12 4.12 -9.16
CA GLU A 56 -9.17 4.85 -7.87
C GLU A 56 -8.10 4.31 -6.92
N VAL A 57 -7.99 2.98 -6.77
CA VAL A 57 -6.92 2.35 -5.98
C VAL A 57 -5.53 2.83 -6.45
N LEU A 58 -5.24 2.82 -7.75
CA LEU A 58 -3.94 3.29 -8.24
C LEU A 58 -3.70 4.79 -7.97
N GLN A 59 -4.75 5.61 -7.99
CA GLN A 59 -4.65 7.04 -7.65
C GLN A 59 -4.36 7.23 -6.16
N ASP A 60 -5.04 6.48 -5.29
CA ASP A 60 -4.81 6.51 -3.85
C ASP A 60 -3.39 6.07 -3.51
N LEU A 61 -2.92 4.95 -4.08
CA LEU A 61 -1.53 4.51 -3.92
C LEU A 61 -0.54 5.58 -4.40
N ALA A 62 -0.83 6.28 -5.49
CA ALA A 62 0.01 7.36 -5.99
C ALA A 62 0.02 8.58 -5.07
N ALA A 63 -1.10 8.89 -4.40
CA ALA A 63 -1.17 9.93 -3.38
C ALA A 63 -0.37 9.53 -2.12
N ILE A 64 -0.54 8.30 -1.64
CA ILE A 64 0.19 7.76 -0.48
C ILE A 64 1.70 7.70 -0.76
N ALA A 65 2.11 7.42 -2.00
CA ALA A 65 3.51 7.45 -2.41
C ALA A 65 4.21 8.81 -2.19
N GLN A 66 3.45 9.88 -1.90
CA GLN A 66 3.96 11.23 -1.62
C GLN A 66 3.83 11.65 -0.14
N VAL A 67 3.42 10.76 0.78
CA VAL A 67 3.11 11.05 2.20
C VAL A 67 4.31 11.41 3.08
N GLN A 68 5.54 11.25 2.59
CA GLN A 68 6.80 11.35 3.35
C GLN A 68 6.89 12.54 4.33
N ASP A 69 6.32 13.70 3.97
CA ASP A 69 6.35 14.93 4.76
C ASP A 69 4.96 15.37 5.29
N ALA A 70 3.93 14.53 5.13
CA ALA A 70 2.54 14.90 5.39
C ALA A 70 2.08 14.59 6.82
N LEU A 71 2.73 13.65 7.51
CA LEU A 71 2.32 13.21 8.84
C LEU A 71 3.06 13.98 9.93
N GLU A 72 2.31 14.58 10.85
CA GLU A 72 2.83 15.25 12.03
C GLU A 72 3.21 14.20 13.10
N GLU A 73 4.31 14.43 13.81
CA GLU A 73 4.73 13.57 14.92
C GLU A 73 3.85 13.82 16.16
N SER A 74 2.63 13.26 16.11
CA SER A 74 1.55 13.42 17.08
C SER A 74 0.68 12.16 17.14
N ASP A 75 -0.17 12.04 18.17
CA ASP A 75 -1.12 10.92 18.29
C ASP A 75 -2.08 10.84 17.10
N ASP A 76 -2.45 11.99 16.52
CA ASP A 76 -3.31 12.05 15.33
C ASP A 76 -2.56 11.52 14.10
N GLY A 77 -1.29 11.90 13.90
CA GLY A 77 -0.47 11.39 12.79
C GLY A 77 -0.18 9.89 12.89
N GLU A 78 -0.07 9.36 14.12
CA GLU A 78 0.01 7.92 14.37
C GLU A 78 -1.29 7.20 13.96
N SER A 79 -2.45 7.76 14.29
CA SER A 79 -3.75 7.22 13.87
C SER A 79 -3.88 7.24 12.35
N ASP A 80 -3.56 8.35 11.70
CA ASP A 80 -3.61 8.50 10.24
C ASP A 80 -2.71 7.48 9.54
N TYR A 81 -1.49 7.28 10.05
CA TYR A 81 -0.59 6.26 9.52
C TYR A 81 -1.19 4.85 9.58
N MET A 82 -1.79 4.49 10.72
CA MET A 82 -2.40 3.19 10.92
C MET A 82 -3.59 2.97 9.97
N GLU A 83 -4.42 3.99 9.75
CA GLU A 83 -5.53 3.93 8.79
C GLU A 83 -5.05 3.66 7.36
N VAL A 84 -4.02 4.39 6.92
CA VAL A 84 -3.44 4.20 5.58
C VAL A 84 -2.78 2.84 5.44
N MET A 85 -2.07 2.38 6.47
CA MET A 85 -1.47 1.04 6.49
C MET A 85 -2.54 -0.05 6.37
N GLU A 86 -3.65 0.05 7.11
CA GLU A 86 -4.76 -0.92 7.04
C GLU A 86 -5.44 -0.90 5.67
N TYR A 87 -5.66 0.28 5.09
CA TYR A 87 -6.15 0.41 3.71
C TYR A 87 -5.26 -0.35 2.72
N LEU A 88 -3.92 -0.22 2.84
CA LEU A 88 -2.95 -0.87 1.95
C LEU A 88 -2.89 -2.40 2.09
N ARG A 89 -3.45 -2.98 3.16
CA ARG A 89 -3.57 -4.44 3.30
C ARG A 89 -4.62 -5.03 2.35
N VAL A 90 -5.58 -4.21 1.92
CA VAL A 90 -6.75 -4.66 1.14
C VAL A 90 -6.79 -4.05 -0.26
N ALA A 91 -6.58 -2.73 -0.39
CA ALA A 91 -6.80 -2.03 -1.65
C ALA A 91 -6.02 -2.62 -2.85
N PRO A 92 -4.74 -3.03 -2.73
CA PRO A 92 -4.02 -3.64 -3.84
C PRO A 92 -4.61 -4.96 -4.33
N LEU A 93 -5.37 -5.69 -3.50
CA LEU A 93 -6.03 -6.94 -3.88
C LEU A 93 -7.17 -6.70 -4.87
N LEU A 94 -7.77 -5.50 -4.87
CA LEU A 94 -8.87 -5.13 -5.77
C LEU A 94 -8.43 -4.98 -7.24
N LEU A 95 -7.13 -5.07 -7.51
CA LEU A 95 -6.54 -4.99 -8.84
C LEU A 95 -6.47 -6.36 -9.56
N PHE A 96 -6.84 -7.46 -8.90
CA PHE A 96 -6.72 -8.84 -9.38
C PHE A 96 -8.05 -9.58 -9.31
#